data_AF-A0A1F7U8P6-F1
#
_entry.id   AF-A0A1F7U8P6-F1
#
_cell.length_a   1.000
_cell.length_b   1.000
_cell.length_c   1.000
_cell.angle_alpha   90.00
_cell.angle_beta   90.00
_cell.angle_gamma   90.00
#
_symmetry.space_group_name_H-M   'P 1'
#
loop_
_entity.id
_entity.type
_entity.pdbx_description
1 polymer ?
#
loop_
_entity_poly.entity_id
_entity_poly.type
_entity_poly.pdbx_seq_one_letter_code
_entity_poly.pdbx_strand_id
1 'polypeptide(L)'
;MTLNKYFPWAFGLSLGGTLFAGYLSGVKLLTQTCAFGESCPLVWGYSACHFGLAMFAVLLVSSAVGLWSRHEADRPKSVWINLFMATVGVIFAGTLTIQELWRWRETGVRFYGLGLSSCFYGAVFFLILLILTVMAVRFNRRPASVPPPA
;
A
#
# COMPACT_ATOMS: atom_id res chain seq x y z
N MET A 1 -11.84 -13.31 7.65
CA MET A 1 -11.12 -12.57 8.72
C MET A 1 -12.13 -11.64 9.38
N THR A 2 -12.23 -11.62 10.71
CA THR A 2 -13.16 -10.72 11.41
C THR A 2 -12.66 -9.28 11.36
N LEU A 3 -13.58 -8.29 11.36
CA LEU A 3 -13.21 -6.87 11.33
C LEU A 3 -12.28 -6.48 12.49
N ASN A 4 -12.49 -7.04 13.68
CA ASN A 4 -11.65 -6.79 14.85
C ASN A 4 -10.20 -7.26 14.67
N LYS A 5 -9.95 -8.31 13.86
CA LYS A 5 -8.59 -8.75 13.52
C LYS A 5 -8.05 -8.01 12.30
N TYR A 6 -8.91 -7.63 11.35
CA TYR A 6 -8.50 -6.94 10.13
C TYR A 6 -7.86 -5.57 10.42
N PHE A 7 -8.53 -4.72 11.20
CA PHE A 7 -8.06 -3.35 11.41
C PHE A 7 -6.66 -3.22 12.04
N PRO A 8 -6.26 -3.98 13.08
CA PRO A 8 -4.89 -3.89 13.61
C PRO A 8 -3.83 -4.35 12.60
N TRP A 9 -4.13 -5.37 11.79
CA TRP A 9 -3.22 -5.82 10.72
C TRP A 9 -3.12 -4.77 9.60
N ALA A 10 -4.25 -4.22 9.16
CA ALA A 10 -4.29 -3.16 8.15
C ALA A 10 -3.56 -1.91 8.62
N PHE A 11 -3.74 -1.51 9.88
CA PHE A 11 -3.03 -0.40 10.50
C PHE A 11 -1.53 -0.64 10.58
N GLY A 12 -1.08 -1.82 11.04
CA GLY A 12 0.34 -2.16 11.10
C GLY A 12 1.02 -2.14 9.73
N LEU A 13 0.38 -2.71 8.71
CA LEU A 13 0.90 -2.71 7.34
C LEU A 13 0.89 -1.32 6.71
N SER A 14 -0.15 -0.53 6.96
CA SER A 14 -0.25 0.84 6.47
C SER A 14 0.79 1.73 7.15
N LEU A 15 1.03 1.54 8.46
CA LEU A 15 2.08 2.26 9.21
C LEU A 15 3.46 1.93 8.67
N GLY A 16 3.75 0.64 8.45
CA GLY A 16 5.00 0.21 7.80
C GLY A 16 5.16 0.84 6.42
N GLY A 17 4.12 0.82 5.59
CA GLY A 17 4.11 1.43 4.26
C GLY A 17 4.31 2.95 4.29
N THR A 18 3.64 3.66 5.20
CA THR A 18 3.78 5.12 5.38
C THR A 18 5.19 5.48 5.84
N LEU A 19 5.76 4.75 6.79
CA LEU A 19 7.13 4.99 7.25
C LEU A 19 8.16 4.72 6.15
N PHE A 20 7.98 3.63 5.40
CA PHE A 20 8.86 3.28 4.29
C PHE A 20 8.78 4.33 3.16
N ALA A 21 7.58 4.68 2.71
CA ALA A 21 7.38 5.71 1.68
C ALA A 21 7.78 7.11 2.18
N GLY A 22 7.64 7.36 3.48
CA GLY A 22 8.05 8.60 4.14
C GLY A 22 9.55 8.76 4.16
N TYR A 23 10.28 7.69 4.47
CA TYR A 23 11.75 7.66 4.38
C TYR A 23 12.22 7.95 2.95
N LEU A 24 11.67 7.25 1.96
CA LEU A 24 12.03 7.45 0.54
C LEU A 24 11.75 8.89 0.07
N SER A 25 10.58 9.42 0.41
CA SER A 25 10.18 10.78 0.04
C SER A 25 11.03 11.83 0.77
N GLY A 26 11.30 11.62 2.05
CA GLY A 26 12.11 12.52 2.87
C GLY A 26 13.55 12.58 2.40
N VAL A 27 14.18 11.43 2.13
CA VAL A 27 15.53 11.38 1.56
C VAL A 27 15.56 12.12 0.22
N LYS A 28 14.59 11.87 -0.67
CA LYS A 28 14.52 12.57 -1.96
C LYS A 28 14.37 14.08 -1.83
N LEU A 29 13.63 14.58 -0.85
CA LEU A 29 13.51 16.01 -0.60
C LEU A 29 14.83 16.62 -0.12
N LEU A 30 15.57 15.90 0.74
CA LEU A 30 16.81 16.36 1.35
C LEU A 30 18.01 16.28 0.39
N THR A 31 18.17 15.17 -0.34
CA THR A 31 19.35 14.90 -1.16
C THR A 31 19.11 15.11 -2.64
N GLN A 32 17.87 15.39 -3.07
CA GLN A 32 17.44 15.44 -4.48
C GLN A 32 17.71 14.13 -5.26
N THR A 33 18.10 13.07 -4.56
CA THR A 33 18.45 11.76 -5.09
C THR A 33 17.58 10.69 -4.42
N CYS A 34 17.36 9.56 -5.07
CA CYS A 34 16.62 8.47 -4.46
C CYS A 34 17.49 7.76 -3.41
N ALA A 35 16.87 7.35 -2.30
CA ALA A 35 17.58 6.82 -1.13
C ALA A 35 18.51 5.64 -1.43
N PHE A 36 18.22 4.88 -2.48
CA PHE A 36 18.98 3.68 -2.87
C PHE A 36 19.77 3.84 -4.17
N GLY A 37 19.97 5.09 -4.64
CA GLY A 37 20.75 5.36 -5.86
C GLY A 37 20.04 4.99 -7.17
N GLU A 38 18.75 4.65 -7.11
CA GLU A 38 17.92 4.31 -8.27
C GLU A 38 17.31 5.55 -8.96
N SER A 39 16.92 5.43 -10.23
CA SER A 39 16.15 6.47 -10.93
C SER A 39 14.70 6.43 -10.46
N CYS A 40 14.25 7.39 -9.65
CA CYS A 40 12.83 7.42 -9.27
C CYS A 40 11.99 7.96 -10.44
N PRO A 41 10.97 7.20 -10.90
CA PRO A 41 10.07 7.68 -11.93
C PRO A 41 9.31 8.92 -11.44
N LEU A 42 9.18 9.89 -12.34
CA LEU A 42 8.38 11.09 -12.14
C LEU A 42 6.99 10.84 -12.72
N VAL A 43 5.97 11.04 -11.88
CA VAL A 43 4.57 10.99 -12.26
C VAL A 43 4.00 12.39 -12.06
N TRP A 44 3.46 13.00 -13.11
CA TRP A 44 2.90 14.37 -13.04
C TRP A 44 3.84 15.42 -12.42
N GLY A 45 5.15 15.30 -12.67
CA GLY A 45 6.15 16.25 -12.14
C GLY A 45 6.56 16.01 -10.69
N TYR A 46 5.94 15.05 -9.99
CA TYR A 46 6.33 14.64 -8.64
C TYR A 46 6.90 13.23 -8.64
N SER A 47 7.70 12.89 -7.62
CA SER A 47 8.23 11.53 -7.50
C SER A 47 7.12 10.53 -7.18
N ALA A 48 7.17 9.34 -7.78
CA ALA A 48 6.23 8.26 -7.48
C ALA A 48 6.13 7.93 -5.97
N CYS A 49 7.24 8.09 -5.22
CA CYS A 49 7.28 7.85 -3.77
C CYS A 49 6.32 8.76 -2.99
N HIS A 50 6.07 10.00 -3.45
CA HIS A 50 5.12 10.91 -2.79
C HIS A 50 3.67 10.43 -2.96
N PHE A 51 3.33 9.88 -4.12
CA PHE A 51 2.00 9.29 -4.35
C PHE A 51 1.81 8.05 -3.49
N GLY A 52 2.84 7.20 -3.40
CA GLY A 52 2.83 6.04 -2.50
C GLY A 52 2.62 6.45 -1.04
N LEU A 53 3.33 7.49 -0.59
CA LEU A 53 3.18 8.06 0.75
C LEU A 53 1.75 8.54 1.00
N ALA A 54 1.17 9.29 0.07
CA ALA A 54 -0.21 9.77 0.19
C ALA A 54 -1.21 8.61 0.29
N MET A 55 -1.05 7.57 -0.53
CA MET A 55 -1.92 6.39 -0.49
C MET A 55 -1.80 5.62 0.81
N PHE A 56 -0.58 5.33 1.28
CA PHE A 56 -0.39 4.67 2.56
C PHE A 56 -0.89 5.52 3.73
N ALA A 57 -0.74 6.84 3.68
CA ALA A 57 -1.31 7.75 4.68
C ALA A 57 -2.83 7.67 4.72
N VAL A 58 -3.51 7.64 3.56
CA VAL A 58 -4.97 7.46 3.52
C VAL A 58 -5.36 6.11 4.13
N LEU A 59 -4.68 5.02 3.75
CA LEU A 59 -4.92 3.68 4.31
C LEU A 59 -4.67 3.60 5.82
N LEU A 60 -3.67 4.33 6.31
CA LEU A 60 -3.37 4.45 7.73
C LEU A 60 -4.50 5.16 8.46
N VAL A 61 -4.94 6.31 7.97
CA VAL A 61 -6.00 7.12 8.58
C VAL A 61 -7.32 6.36 8.59
N SER A 62 -7.72 5.76 7.47
CA SER A 62 -8.95 4.97 7.39
C SER A 62 -8.93 3.74 8.31
N SER A 63 -7.77 3.09 8.46
CA SER A 63 -7.60 1.96 9.37
C SER A 63 -7.58 2.40 10.84
N ALA A 64 -6.99 3.56 11.14
CA ALA A 64 -7.00 4.17 12.47
C ALA A 64 -8.42 4.58 12.89
N VAL A 65 -9.18 5.21 11.98
CA VAL A 65 -10.60 5.52 12.19
C VAL A 65 -11.40 4.24 12.42
N GLY A 66 -11.12 3.16 11.69
CA GLY A 66 -11.76 1.87 11.90
C GLY A 66 -11.43 1.20 13.24
N LEU A 67 -10.22 1.40 13.78
CA LEU A 67 -9.83 0.97 15.12
C LEU A 67 -10.52 1.77 16.22
N TRP A 68 -10.58 3.09 16.07
CA TRP A 68 -11.08 3.99 17.10
C TRP A 68 -12.61 4.15 17.08
N SER A 69 -13.25 3.85 15.94
CA SER A 69 -14.70 3.94 15.84
C SER A 69 -15.38 2.87 16.70
N ARG A 70 -16.15 3.36 17.69
CA ARG A 70 -17.11 2.56 18.46
C ARG A 70 -18.40 2.29 17.69
N HIS A 71 -18.61 2.94 16.55
CA HIS A 71 -19.83 2.82 15.76
C HIS A 71 -19.65 1.76 14.67
N GLU A 72 -20.43 0.68 14.76
CA GLU A 72 -20.39 -0.42 13.79
C GLU A 72 -20.74 0.04 12.36
N ALA A 73 -21.47 1.16 12.23
CA ALA A 73 -21.89 1.75 10.97
C ALA A 73 -20.75 2.36 10.13
N ASP A 74 -19.62 2.78 10.73
CA ASP A 74 -18.52 3.41 10.00
C ASP A 74 -17.47 2.39 9.51
N ARG A 75 -17.43 1.21 10.14
CA ARG A 75 -16.54 0.10 9.74
C ARG A 75 -16.68 -0.30 8.26
N PRO A 76 -17.89 -0.47 7.67
CA PRO A 76 -18.00 -0.83 6.26
C PRO A 76 -17.52 0.28 5.31
N LYS A 77 -17.61 1.56 5.70
CA LYS A 77 -17.11 2.69 4.90
C LYS A 77 -15.58 2.66 4.83
N SER A 78 -14.90 2.50 5.97
CA SER A 78 -13.43 2.42 6.00
C SER A 78 -12.90 1.24 5.18
N VAL A 79 -13.58 0.09 5.22
CA VAL A 79 -13.20 -1.09 4.42
C VAL A 79 -13.32 -0.80 2.92
N TRP A 80 -14.37 -0.09 2.49
CA TRP A 80 -14.54 0.31 1.09
C TRP A 80 -13.45 1.29 0.62
N ILE A 81 -13.10 2.26 1.46
CA ILE A 81 -11.99 3.19 1.18
C ILE A 81 -10.68 2.41 1.05
N ASN A 82 -10.42 1.47 1.97
CA ASN A 82 -9.23 0.62 1.93
C ASN A 82 -9.18 -0.23 0.67
N LEU A 83 -10.32 -0.77 0.24
CA LEU A 83 -10.42 -1.58 -0.96
C LEU A 83 -10.08 -0.75 -2.19
N PHE A 84 -10.68 0.43 -2.30
CA PHE A 84 -10.42 1.35 -3.42
C PHE A 84 -8.95 1.77 -3.46
N MET A 85 -8.42 2.27 -2.34
CA MET A 85 -7.04 2.75 -2.26
C MET A 85 -6.02 1.63 -2.48
N ALA A 86 -6.24 0.43 -1.94
CA ALA A 86 -5.37 -0.71 -2.20
C ALA A 86 -5.41 -1.15 -3.67
N THR A 87 -6.59 -1.11 -4.31
CA THR A 87 -6.72 -1.47 -5.73
C THR A 87 -5.97 -0.47 -6.62
N VAL A 88 -6.18 0.83 -6.40
CA VAL A 88 -5.45 1.86 -7.14
C VAL A 88 -3.96 1.78 -6.85
N GLY A 89 -3.55 1.53 -5.60
CA GLY A 89 -2.16 1.35 -5.21
C GLY A 89 -1.47 0.16 -5.89
N VAL A 90 -2.15 -0.98 -6.01
CA VAL A 90 -1.62 -2.15 -6.75
C VAL A 90 -1.45 -1.82 -8.23
N ILE A 91 -2.44 -1.17 -8.85
CA ILE A 91 -2.34 -0.78 -10.27
C ILE A 91 -1.18 0.20 -10.46
N PHE A 92 -1.12 1.25 -9.63
CA PHE A 92 -0.10 2.30 -9.72
C PHE A 92 1.32 1.77 -9.47
N ALA A 93 1.53 1.04 -8.38
CA ALA A 93 2.83 0.46 -8.08
C ALA A 93 3.20 -0.64 -9.09
N GLY A 94 2.21 -1.40 -9.57
CA GLY A 94 2.39 -2.43 -10.58
C GLY A 94 2.88 -1.88 -11.92
N THR A 95 2.26 -0.80 -12.43
CA THR A 95 2.70 -0.18 -13.69
C THR A 95 4.11 0.38 -13.59
N LEU A 96 4.46 1.03 -12.48
CA LEU A 96 5.80 1.55 -12.24
C LEU A 96 6.84 0.43 -12.12
N THR A 97 6.49 -0.66 -11.44
CA THR A 97 7.36 -1.84 -11.32
C THR A 97 7.65 -2.45 -12.69
N ILE A 98 6.64 -2.52 -13.59
CA ILE A 98 6.83 -3.00 -14.96
C ILE A 98 7.73 -2.06 -15.76
N GLN A 99 7.56 -0.74 -15.62
CA GLN A 99 8.39 0.24 -16.30
C GLN A 99 9.86 0.16 -15.86
N GLU A 100 10.10 0.04 -14.55
CA GLU A 100 11.44 -0.17 -14.00
C GLU A 100 12.05 -1.50 -14.45
N LEU A 101 11.24 -2.57 -14.50
CA LEU A 101 11.69 -3.89 -14.97
C LEU A 101 12.08 -3.87 -16.46
N TRP A 102 11.33 -3.14 -17.28
CA TRP A 102 11.65 -2.96 -18.69
C TRP A 102 12.97 -2.20 -18.86
N ARG A 103 13.15 -1.11 -18.12
CA ARG A 103 14.36 -0.29 -18.15
C ARG A 103 15.58 -1.03 -17.61
N TRP A 104 15.37 -1.89 -16.61
CA TRP A 104 16.38 -2.78 -16.06
C TRP A 104 16.95 -3.75 -17.12
N ARG A 105 16.11 -4.22 -18.04
CA ARG A 105 16.53 -5.08 -19.16
C ARG A 105 17.52 -4.36 -20.10
N GLU A 106 17.43 -3.04 -20.20
CA GLU A 106 18.26 -2.23 -21.10
C GLU A 106 19.54 -1.68 -20.43
N THR A 107 19.50 -1.38 -19.12
CA THR A 107 20.60 -0.66 -18.42
C THR A 107 21.38 -1.50 -17.40
N GLY A 108 20.94 -2.74 -17.10
CA GLY A 108 21.67 -3.68 -16.24
C GLY A 108 21.54 -3.41 -14.73
N VAL A 109 21.83 -4.45 -13.93
CA VAL A 109 21.51 -4.62 -12.49
C VAL A 109 22.27 -3.70 -11.51
N ARG A 110 22.89 -2.62 -11.98
CA ARG A 110 23.98 -1.96 -11.24
C ARG A 110 23.56 -0.89 -10.22
N PHE A 111 22.27 -0.59 -10.03
CA PHE A 111 21.83 0.61 -9.28
C PHE A 111 20.76 0.40 -8.19
N TYR A 112 20.47 -0.83 -7.75
CA TYR A 112 19.48 -1.06 -6.69
C TYR A 112 20.14 -1.47 -5.36
N GLY A 113 20.30 -0.51 -4.44
CA GLY A 113 20.92 -0.74 -3.12
C GLY A 113 20.24 -1.78 -2.21
N LEU A 114 18.99 -2.19 -2.53
CA LEU A 114 18.23 -3.22 -1.82
C LEU A 114 18.10 -4.56 -2.58
N GLY A 115 18.72 -4.68 -3.75
CA GLY A 115 18.58 -5.85 -4.64
C GLY A 115 17.30 -5.85 -5.48
N LEU A 116 16.21 -5.22 -5.04
CA LEU A 116 14.98 -4.95 -5.82
C LEU A 116 14.60 -3.46 -5.78
N SER A 117 13.83 -3.00 -6.78
CA SER A 117 13.32 -1.62 -6.84
C SER A 117 12.37 -1.32 -5.66
N SER A 118 12.45 -0.10 -5.12
CA SER A 118 11.54 0.38 -4.07
C SER A 118 10.06 0.31 -4.48
N CYS A 119 9.76 0.41 -5.78
CA CYS A 119 8.40 0.25 -6.32
C CYS A 119 7.84 -1.16 -6.10
N PHE A 120 8.68 -2.19 -6.20
CA PHE A 120 8.29 -3.58 -5.99
C PHE A 120 7.86 -3.81 -4.54
N TYR A 121 8.64 -3.30 -3.57
CA TYR A 121 8.27 -3.40 -2.16
C TYR A 121 6.92 -2.71 -1.90
N GLY A 122 6.71 -1.51 -2.43
CA GLY A 122 5.43 -0.81 -2.36
C GLY A 122 4.28 -1.63 -2.95
N ALA A 123 4.48 -2.25 -4.11
CA ALA A 123 3.49 -3.12 -4.74
C ALA A 123 3.12 -4.31 -3.85
N VAL A 124 4.11 -4.96 -3.22
CA VAL A 124 3.87 -6.07 -2.28
C VAL A 124 3.02 -5.63 -1.09
N PHE A 125 3.32 -4.47 -0.48
CA PHE A 125 2.52 -3.93 0.62
C PHE A 125 1.06 -3.68 0.20
N PHE A 126 0.83 -3.05 -0.95
CA PHE A 126 -0.52 -2.83 -1.47
C PHE A 126 -1.24 -4.15 -1.79
N LEU A 127 -0.54 -5.15 -2.33
CA LEU A 127 -1.10 -6.47 -2.64
C LEU A 127 -1.57 -7.18 -1.37
N ILE A 128 -0.76 -7.18 -0.32
CA ILE A 128 -1.12 -7.77 0.97
C ILE A 128 -2.35 -7.05 1.56
N LEU A 129 -2.36 -5.72 1.55
CA LEU A 129 -3.49 -4.92 2.01
C LEU A 129 -4.76 -5.19 1.19
N LEU A 130 -4.64 -5.35 -0.12
CA LEU A 130 -5.76 -5.69 -0.99
C LEU A 130 -6.32 -7.08 -0.65
N ILE A 131 -5.45 -8.09 -0.50
CA ILE A 131 -5.86 -9.45 -0.14
C ILE A 131 -6.57 -9.45 1.22
N LEU A 132 -6.00 -8.79 2.24
CA LEU A 132 -6.61 -8.66 3.57
C LEU A 132 -7.98 -7.98 3.50
N THR A 133 -8.10 -6.92 2.70
CA THR A 133 -9.34 -6.15 2.57
C THR A 133 -10.41 -6.96 1.82
N VAL A 134 -10.05 -7.67 0.76
CA VAL A 134 -10.95 -8.59 0.05
C VAL A 134 -11.44 -9.71 0.98
N MET A 135 -10.55 -10.28 1.80
CA MET A 135 -10.93 -11.28 2.80
C MET A 135 -11.87 -10.71 3.88
N ALA A 136 -11.69 -9.46 4.29
CA ALA A 136 -12.59 -8.77 5.22
C ALA A 136 -13.98 -8.52 4.58
N VAL A 137 -14.03 -8.04 3.33
CA VAL A 137 -15.28 -7.82 2.59
C VAL A 137 -16.03 -9.13 2.36
N ARG A 138 -15.35 -10.20 1.92
CA ARG A 138 -15.97 -11.51 1.71
C ARG A 138 -16.55 -12.10 2.99
N PHE A 139 -15.91 -11.86 4.13
CA PHE A 139 -16.42 -12.31 5.42
C PHE A 139 -17.65 -11.50 5.85
N ASN A 140 -17.64 -10.18 5.64
CA ASN A 140 -18.76 -9.29 5.97
C ASN A 140 -19.98 -9.47 5.05
N ARG A 141 -19.79 -9.95 3.82
CA ARG A 141 -20.89 -10.29 2.88
C ARG A 141 -21.47 -11.69 3.08
N ARG A 142 -20.93 -12.52 3.99
CA ARG A 142 -21.61 -13.76 4.35
C ARG A 142 -22.90 -13.39 5.07
N PRO A 143 -24.09 -13.75 4.55
CA PRO A 143 -25.28 -13.64 5.36
C PRO A 143 -25.07 -14.46 6.64
N ALA A 144 -25.55 -13.95 7.77
CA ALA A 144 -25.42 -14.59 9.09
C ALA A 144 -25.93 -16.05 9.15
N SER A 145 -26.55 -16.55 8.08
CA SER A 145 -27.05 -17.92 7.91
C SER A 145 -26.00 -18.95 7.47
N VAL A 146 -24.78 -18.56 7.05
CA VAL A 146 -23.77 -19.52 6.59
C VAL A 146 -22.68 -19.67 7.64
N PRO A 147 -22.62 -20.81 8.37
CA PRO A 147 -21.59 -21.05 9.38
C PRO A 147 -20.18 -21.04 8.74
N PRO A 148 -19.14 -20.69 9.51
CA PRO A 148 -17.77 -20.78 9.03
C PRO A 148 -17.42 -22.25 8.68
N PRO A 149 -16.58 -22.49 7.65
CA PRO A 149 -16.06 -23.83 7.41
C PRO A 149 -15.24 -24.27 8.62
N ALA A 150 -15.49 -25.51 9.06
CA ALA A 150 -14.74 -26.20 10.10
C ALA A 150 -13.26 -26.38 9.71
#